data_AF-A0A357ZGT0-F1
#
_entry.id   AF-A0A357ZGT0-F1
#
_cell.length_a   1.000
_cell.length_b   1.000
_cell.length_c   1.000
_cell.angle_alpha   90.00
_cell.angle_beta   90.00
_cell.angle_gamma   90.00
#
_symmetry.space_group_name_H-M   'P 1'
#
loop_
_entity.id
_entity.type
_entity.pdbx_description
1 polymer ?
#
loop_
_entity_poly.entity_id
_entity_poly.type
_entity_poly.pdbx_seq_one_letter_code
_entity_poly.pdbx_strand_id
1 'polypeptide(L)' 'MEPGLPESHRIAVYDCGCSRSILRGLKRAGFKVTVVPWNTPADEVMAMGADGVLFSNGPGNPERLAATIEAAG' A
#
# COMPACT_ATOMS: atom_id res chain seq x y z
N MET A 1 20.71 -0.48 20.72
CA MET A 1 20.29 0.70 19.94
C MET A 1 20.16 0.21 18.51
N GLU A 2 18.93 0.02 18.04
CA GLU A 2 18.72 -0.30 16.62
C GLU A 2 19.08 0.93 15.79
N PRO A 3 19.83 0.79 14.69
CA PRO A 3 20.24 1.93 13.88
C PRO A 3 18.98 2.69 13.44
N GLY A 4 18.95 3.99 13.73
CA GLY A 4 17.84 4.86 13.34
C GLY A 4 17.57 4.69 11.85
N LEU A 5 16.31 4.38 11.50
CA LEU A 5 15.87 4.10 10.14
C LEU A 5 16.51 5.12 9.17
N PRO A 6 17.28 4.66 8.17
CA PRO A 6 18.00 5.55 7.29
C PRO A 6 17.01 6.38 6.48
N GLU A 7 17.43 7.62 6.21
CA GLU A 7 16.82 8.64 5.34
C GLU A 7 15.64 8.14 4.48
N SER A 8 14.43 8.20 5.01
CA SER A 8 13.14 7.91 4.33
C SER A 8 13.21 6.94 3.16
N HIS A 9 13.30 5.63 3.44
CA HIS A 9 13.14 4.57 2.45
C HIS A 9 11.93 4.80 1.52
N ARG A 10 12.12 4.58 0.22
CA ARG A 10 11.08 4.70 -0.80
C ARG A 10 10.35 3.38 -0.96
N ILE A 11 9.04 3.41 -0.75
CA ILE A 11 8.17 2.25 -0.95
C ILE A 11 7.23 2.52 -2.11
N ALA A 12 7.26 1.64 -3.10
CA ALA A 12 6.25 1.61 -4.15
C ALA A 12 5.06 0.77 -3.70
N VAL A 13 3.87 1.36 -3.78
CA VAL A 13 2.61 0.73 -3.39
C VAL A 13 1.81 0.46 -4.65
N TYR A 14 1.59 -0.82 -4.96
CA TYR A 14 0.71 -1.22 -6.05
C TYR A 14 -0.74 -1.02 -5.61
N ASP A 15 -1.48 -0.18 -6.32
CA ASP A 15 -2.89 0.10 -6.05
C ASP A 15 -3.80 -0.97 -6.64
N CYS A 16 -4.23 -1.86 -5.76
CA CYS A 16 -5.24 -2.90 -6.03
C CYS A 16 -6.58 -2.55 -5.36
N GLY A 17 -6.71 -1.33 -4.80
CA GLY A 17 -7.79 -0.91 -3.89
C GLY A 17 -7.28 -0.51 -2.51
N CYS A 18 -6.16 0.21 -2.47
CA CYS A 18 -5.45 0.54 -1.25
C CYS A 18 -6.26 1.47 -0.34
N SER A 19 -6.40 1.13 0.95
CA SER A 19 -6.98 2.06 1.93
C SER A 19 -6.03 3.23 2.20
N ARG A 20 -6.57 4.46 2.18
CA ARG A 20 -5.84 5.71 2.51
C ARG A 20 -5.19 5.66 3.90
N SER A 21 -5.69 4.81 4.80
CA SER A 21 -5.10 4.59 6.13
C SER A 21 -3.72 3.91 6.08
N ILE A 22 -3.50 2.99 5.14
CA ILE A 22 -2.20 2.31 4.96
C ILE A 22 -1.16 3.32 4.48
N LEU A 23 -1.51 4.11 3.45
CA LEU A 23 -0.63 5.18 2.94
C LEU A 23 -0.28 6.20 4.03
N ARG A 24 -1.25 6.54 4.89
CA ARG A 24 -1.04 7.45 6.02
C ARG A 24 -0.12 6.83 7.08
N GLY A 25 -0.26 5.54 7.37
CA GLY A 25 0.62 4.81 8.28
C GLY A 25 2.07 4.79 7.79
N LEU A 26 2.27 4.47 6.51
CA LEU A 26 3.60 4.46 5.89
C LEU A 26 4.25 5.85 5.92
N LYS A 27 3.51 6.92 5.57
CA LYS A 27 4.02 8.29 5.67
C LYS A 27 4.37 8.70 7.10
N ARG A 28 3.55 8.29 8.09
CA ARG A 28 3.82 8.54 9.53
C ARG A 28 5.05 7.80 10.03
N ALA A 29 5.32 6.61 9.50
CA ALA A 29 6.52 5.85 9.80
C ALA A 29 7.78 6.39 9.08
N GLY A 30 7.65 7.47 8.30
CA GLY A 30 8.79 8.15 7.67
C GLY A 30 9.13 7.64 6.27
N PHE A 31 8.33 6.74 5.68
CA PHE A 31 8.55 6.24 4.33
C PHE A 31 8.11 7.24 3.26
N LYS A 32 8.89 7.30 2.17
CA LYS A 32 8.50 7.99 0.93
C LYS A 32 7.65 7.04 0.09
N VAL A 33 6.36 7.31 0.02
CA VAL A 33 5.41 6.40 -0.64
C VAL A 33 5.07 6.89 -2.05
N THR A 34 5.29 6.02 -3.03
CA THR A 34 4.86 6.21 -4.43
C THR A 34 3.77 5.19 -4.73
N VAL A 35 2.59 5.65 -5.15
CA VAL A 35 1.50 4.75 -5.53
C VAL A 35 1.55 4.53 -7.04
N VAL A 36 1.53 3.26 -7.46
CA VAL A 36 1.57 2.86 -8.87
C VAL A 36 0.39 1.94 -9.19
N PRO A 37 -0.14 1.92 -10.42
CA PRO A 37 -1.16 0.97 -10.84
C PRO A 37 -0.76 -0.49 -10.59
N TRP A 38 -1.72 -1.38 -10.32
CA TRP A 38 -1.47 -2.82 -10.12
C TRP A 38 -0.75 -3.51 -11.29
N ASN A 39 -0.88 -2.98 -12.51
CA ASN A 39 -0.29 -3.50 -13.73
C ASN A 39 1.07 -2.87 -14.09
N THR A 40 1.64 -2.05 -13.20
CA THR A 40 2.95 -1.44 -13.43
C THR A 40 4.03 -2.53 -13.46
N PRO A 41 4.91 -2.57 -14.47
CA PRO A 41 5.97 -3.56 -14.50
C PRO A 41 6.99 -3.29 -13.38
N ALA A 42 7.55 -4.37 -12.82
CA ALA A 42 8.51 -4.28 -11.73
C ALA A 42 9.77 -3.47 -12.10
N ASP A 43 10.18 -3.50 -13.37
CA ASP A 43 11.33 -2.74 -13.88
C ASP A 43 11.11 -1.22 -13.75
N GLU A 44 9.92 -0.72 -14.07
CA GLU A 44 9.57 0.69 -13.88
C GLU A 44 9.57 1.06 -12.39
N VAL A 45 9.08 0.18 -11.52
CA VAL A 45 9.08 0.41 -10.07
C VAL A 45 10.50 0.45 -9.51
N MET A 46 11.39 -0.42 -9.99
CA MET A 46 12.81 -0.39 -9.62
C MET A 46 13.50 0.86 -10.17
N ALA A 47 13.18 1.30 -11.39
CA ALA A 47 13.71 2.51 -11.99
C ALA A 47 13.29 3.79 -11.23
N MET A 48 12.15 3.78 -10.52
CA MET A 48 11.75 4.85 -9.60
C MET A 48 12.61 4.92 -8.33
N GLY A 49 13.53 3.98 -8.13
CA GLY A 49 14.40 3.87 -6.96
C GLY A 49 13.62 3.44 -5.71
N ALA A 50 12.65 2.54 -5.87
CA ALA A 50 11.96 1.96 -4.74
C ALA A 50 12.89 1.00 -3.98
N ASP A 51 13.08 1.25 -2.68
CA ASP A 51 13.81 0.37 -1.77
C ASP A 51 12.98 -0.86 -1.36
N GLY A 52 11.66 -0.77 -1.53
CA GLY A 52 10.72 -1.86 -1.24
C GLY A 52 9.40 -1.72 -1.99
N VAL A 53 8.69 -2.83 -2.11
CA VAL A 53 7.38 -2.92 -2.75
C VAL A 53 6.32 -3.38 -1.75
N LEU A 54 5.15 -2.75 -1.80
CA LEU A 54 3.99 -3.14 -1.02
C LEU A 54 2.81 -3.37 -1.96
N PHE A 55 2.30 -4.59 -1.99
CA PHE A 55 1.05 -4.88 -2.66
C PHE A 55 -0.07 -4.50 -1.72
N SER A 56 -0.86 -3.49 -2.10
CA SER A 56 -2.01 -3.15 -1.29
C SER A 56 -3.03 -4.28 -1.32
N ASN A 57 -3.63 -4.56 -0.18
CA ASN A 57 -4.86 -5.35 -0.18
C ASN A 57 -5.87 -4.58 -1.02
N GLY A 58 -6.53 -5.27 -1.95
CA GLY A 58 -7.68 -4.69 -2.62
C GLY A 58 -8.76 -4.33 -1.62
N PRO A 59 -9.82 -3.60 -2.04
CA PRO A 59 -10.78 -3.12 -1.09
C PRO A 59 -11.46 -4.34 -0.47
N GLY A 60 -11.15 -4.60 0.81
CA GLY A 60 -12.07 -5.26 1.72
C GLY A 60 -13.25 -4.32 1.84
N ASN A 61 -14.14 -4.40 0.85
CA ASN A 61 -15.18 -3.41 0.60
C ASN A 61 -16.17 -3.45 1.77
N PRO A 62 -16.24 -2.45 2.65
CA PRO A 62 -17.20 -2.45 3.75
C PRO A 62 -18.64 -2.33 3.22
N GLU A 63 -18.85 -1.85 1.99
CA GLU A 63 -20.17 -1.83 1.34
C GLU A 63 -20.62 -3.22 0.85
N ARG A 64 -19.70 -4.20 0.72
CA ARG A 64 -20.06 -5.62 0.55
C ARG A 64 -20.37 -6.31 1.89
N LEU A 65 -20.06 -5.68 3.02
CA LEU A 65 -20.32 -6.25 4.34
C LEU A 65 -21.82 -6.22 4.69
N ALA A 66 -22.55 -5.20 4.24
CA ALA A 66 -24.00 -5.10 4.44
C ALA A 66 -24.76 -6.21 3.70
N ALA A 67 -24.42 -6.49 2.44
CA ALA A 67 -25.05 -7.54 1.65
C ALA A 67 -24.73 -8.98 2.13
N THR A 68 -23.66 -9.15 2.94
CA THR A 68 -23.30 -10.46 3.50
C THR A 68 -24.11 -10.80 4.75
N ILE A 69 -24.62 -9.81 5.47
CA ILE A 69 -25.35 -10.02 6.73
C ILE A 69 -26.82 -10.43 6.47
N GLU A 70 -27.45 -9.97 5.39
CA GLU A 70 -28.84 -10.34 5.06
C GLU A 70 -29.00 -11.69 4.32
N ALA A 71 -27.92 -12.33 3.89
CA ALA A 71 -27.97 -13.65 3.24
C ALA A 71 -27.88 -14.83 4.23
N ALA A 72 -27.80 -14.55 5.54
CA ALA A 72 -27.62 -15.55 6.59
C ALA A 72 -28.75 -15.58 7.65
N GLY A 73 -29.90 -14.96 7.37
CA GLY A 73 -31.07 -15.02 8.26
C GLY A 73 -32.32 -14.44 7.63
#